data_AF-A0A087KPK2-F1
#
_entry.id   AF-A0A087KPK2-F1
#
_cell.length_a   1.000
_cell.length_b   1.000
_cell.length_c   1.000
_cell.angle_alpha   90.00
_cell.angle_beta   90.00
_cell.angle_gamma   90.00
#
_symmetry.space_group_name_H-M   'P 1'
#
loop_
_entity.id
_entity.type
_entity.pdbx_description
1 polymer ?
#
loop_
_entity_poly.entity_id
_entity_poly.type
_entity_poly.pdbx_seq_one_letter_code
_entity_poly.pdbx_strand_id
1 'polypeptide(L)' 'MTVGKTKKNIVSRVNPPIFPLSIRMGISDDICIVDFMDSPEKDVVNVFYSIALTKNHAERLISGLTKFIEMED' A
#
# COMPACT_ATOMS: atom_id res chain seq x y z
N MET A 1 -20.73 5.46 -32.58
CA MET A 1 -19.48 5.26 -31.82
C MET A 1 -19.77 4.37 -30.64
N THR A 2 -19.35 3.11 -30.69
CA THR A 2 -19.65 2.10 -29.68
C THR A 2 -18.66 2.27 -28.53
N VAL A 3 -19.13 2.73 -27.36
CA VAL A 3 -18.32 2.83 -26.15
C VAL A 3 -17.97 1.40 -25.72
N GLY A 4 -16.71 1.01 -25.90
CA GLY A 4 -16.20 -0.28 -25.44
C GLY A 4 -16.34 -0.36 -23.93
N LYS A 5 -17.27 -1.19 -23.44
CA LYS A 5 -17.37 -1.56 -22.02
C LYS A 5 -16.10 -2.34 -21.66
N THR A 6 -15.08 -1.65 -21.15
CA THR A 6 -14.00 -2.27 -20.40
C THR A 6 -14.63 -2.94 -19.17
N LYS A 7 -14.73 -4.28 -19.20
CA LYS A 7 -15.08 -5.05 -18.01
C LYS A 7 -14.02 -4.74 -16.95
N LYS A 8 -14.35 -3.87 -15.99
CA LYS A 8 -13.55 -3.71 -14.77
C LYS A 8 -13.56 -5.06 -14.07
N ASN A 9 -12.47 -5.81 -14.17
CA ASN A 9 -12.21 -6.97 -13.31
C ASN A 9 -11.99 -6.46 -11.89
N ILE A 10 -13.07 -6.11 -11.20
CA ILE A 10 -13.02 -5.75 -9.79
C ILE A 10 -12.78 -7.05 -9.04
N VAL A 11 -11.56 -7.26 -8.60
CA VAL A 11 -11.24 -8.35 -7.68
C VAL A 11 -11.96 -8.06 -6.36
N SER A 12 -12.93 -8.90 -6.01
CA SER A 12 -13.63 -8.80 -4.73
C SER A 12 -12.63 -8.97 -3.59
N ARG A 13 -12.62 -8.01 -2.67
CA ARG A 13 -11.78 -8.12 -1.47
C ARG A 13 -12.41 -9.14 -0.51
N VAL A 14 -11.59 -10.00 0.07
CA VAL A 14 -12.02 -10.94 1.12
C VAL A 14 -12.30 -10.18 2.43
N ASN A 15 -11.48 -9.17 2.73
CA ASN A 15 -11.59 -8.34 3.93
C ASN A 15 -11.96 -6.89 3.57
N PRO A 16 -12.66 -6.17 4.47
CA PRO A 16 -12.89 -4.74 4.28
C PRO A 16 -11.55 -3.98 4.23
N PRO A 17 -11.50 -2.80 3.58
CA PRO A 17 -10.35 -1.91 3.70
C PRO A 17 -10.10 -1.59 5.18
N ILE A 18 -8.87 -1.79 5.64
CA ILE A 18 -8.43 -1.40 6.98
C ILE A 18 -7.51 -0.19 6.80
N PHE A 19 -7.75 0.85 7.58
CA PHE A 19 -6.85 2.00 7.65
C PHE A 19 -5.94 1.83 8.87
N PRO A 20 -4.64 1.61 8.68
CA PRO A 20 -3.72 1.37 9.78
C PRO A 20 -3.51 2.64 10.58
N LEU A 21 -3.52 2.51 11.91
CA LEU A 21 -3.28 3.62 12.83
C LEU A 21 -1.80 4.02 12.91
N SER A 22 -0.89 3.10 12.58
CA SER A 22 0.55 3.31 12.63
C SER A 22 1.28 2.56 11.51
N ILE A 23 2.46 3.07 11.17
CA ILE A 23 3.39 2.48 10.21
C ILE A 23 4.75 2.36 10.87
N ARG A 24 5.37 1.19 10.78
CA ARG A 24 6.78 0.98 11.15
C ARG A 24 7.59 0.61 9.91
N MET A 25 8.78 1.19 9.82
CA MET A 25 9.72 0.89 8.74
C MET A 25 10.97 0.22 9.30
N GLY A 26 11.34 -0.93 8.76
CA GLY A 26 12.62 -1.57 8.96
C GLY A 26 13.41 -1.54 7.67
N ILE A 27 14.63 -0.98 7.67
CA ILE A 27 15.46 -0.84 6.48
C ILE A 27 16.71 -1.71 6.64
N SER A 28 16.98 -2.50 5.62
CA SER A 28 18.23 -3.22 5.38
C SER A 28 18.78 -2.80 4.02
N ASP A 29 19.99 -3.25 3.67
CA ASP A 29 20.76 -2.70 2.55
C ASP A 29 19.98 -2.58 1.25
N ASP A 30 19.21 -3.60 0.85
CA ASP A 30 18.44 -3.61 -0.40
C ASP A 30 16.92 -3.79 -0.23
N ILE A 31 16.45 -3.93 1.01
CA ILE A 31 15.05 -4.23 1.34
C ILE A 31 14.56 -3.28 2.44
N CYS A 32 13.39 -2.70 2.23
CA CYS A 32 12.61 -1.99 3.23
C CYS A 32 11.36 -2.80 3.56
N ILE A 33 11.10 -3.05 4.83
CA ILE A 33 9.86 -3.66 5.33
C ILE A 33 8.99 -2.54 5.91
N VAL A 34 7.74 -2.47 5.46
CA VAL A 34 6.74 -1.53 5.94
C VAL A 34 5.64 -2.33 6.63
N ASP A 35 5.55 -2.21 7.95
CA ASP A 35 4.52 -2.84 8.76
C ASP A 35 3.39 -1.85 9.01
N PHE A 36 2.16 -2.29 8.71
CA PHE A 36 0.93 -1.57 9.00
C PHE A 36 0.31 -2.13 10.27
N MET A 37 0.15 -1.26 11.26
CA MET A 37 -0.10 -1.69 12.63
C MET A 37 -1.23 -0.88 13.27
N ASP A 38 -1.97 -1.55 14.16
CA ASP A 38 -2.83 -0.89 15.14
C ASP A 38 -2.37 -1.22 16.57
N SER A 39 -2.61 -0.31 17.50
CA SER A 39 -2.36 -0.52 18.92
C SER A 39 -3.70 -0.48 19.66
N PRO A 40 -4.48 -1.59 19.66
CA PRO A 40 -5.79 -1.59 20.31
C PRO A 40 -5.69 -1.47 21.84
N GLU A 41 -4.59 -1.92 22.41
CA GLU A 41 -4.30 -1.85 23.84
C GLU A 41 -2.92 -1.22 24.08
N LYS A 42 -2.71 -0.73 25.31
CA LYS A 42 -1.42 -0.21 25.73
C LYS A 42 -0.43 -1.38 25.74
N ASP A 43 0.68 -1.24 25.00
CA ASP A 43 1.76 -2.22 24.85
C ASP A 43 1.48 -3.45 23.96
N VAL A 44 0.32 -3.51 23.28
CA VAL A 44 0.03 -4.54 22.26
C VAL A 44 -0.05 -3.89 20.88
N VAL A 45 0.80 -4.34 19.96
CA VAL A 45 0.83 -3.90 18.56
C VAL A 45 0.44 -5.05 17.66
N ASN A 46 -0.67 -4.89 16.95
CA ASN A 46 -1.12 -5.83 15.94
C ASN A 46 -0.59 -5.41 14.57
N VAL A 47 0.21 -6.26 13.94
CA VAL A 47 0.65 -6.09 12.55
C VAL A 47 -0.30 -6.89 11.65
N PHE A 48 -1.08 -6.21 10.80
CA PHE A 48 -2.03 -6.89 9.92
C PHE A 48 -1.48 -7.09 8.51
N TYR A 49 -0.62 -6.18 8.06
CA TYR A 49 0.03 -6.26 6.76
C TYR A 49 1.49 -5.82 6.88
N SER A 50 2.37 -6.54 6.20
CA SER A 50 3.75 -6.17 6.00
C SER A 50 4.04 -6.15 4.50
N ILE A 51 4.65 -5.08 4.01
CA ILE A 51 5.11 -4.97 2.63
C ILE A 51 6.63 -5.01 2.63
N ALA A 52 7.20 -5.94 1.88
CA ALA A 52 8.63 -5.93 1.56
C ALA A 52 8.84 -5.20 0.22
N LEU A 53 9.61 -4.12 0.26
CA LEU A 53 9.99 -3.30 -0.88
C LEU A 53 11.47 -3.50 -1.15
N THR A 54 11.82 -3.82 -2.39
CA THR A 54 13.20 -3.65 -2.85
C THR A 54 13.42 -2.19 -3.26
N LYS A 55 14.68 -1.75 -3.38
CA LYS A 55 15.00 -0.40 -3.91
C LYS A 55 14.28 -0.07 -5.22
N ASN A 56 14.32 -0.99 -6.20
CA ASN A 56 13.66 -0.80 -7.50
C ASN A 56 12.13 -0.65 -7.35
N HIS A 57 11.50 -1.46 -6.49
CA HIS A 57 10.07 -1.31 -6.24
C HIS A 57 9.73 0.02 -5.54
N ALA A 58 10.58 0.50 -4.63
CA ALA A 58 10.41 1.79 -3.97
C ALA A 58 10.52 2.96 -4.97
N GLU A 59 11.50 2.94 -5.88
CA GLU A 59 11.65 3.95 -6.94
C GLU A 59 10.40 4.01 -7.85
N ARG A 60 9.89 2.84 -8.25
CA ARG A 60 8.65 2.74 -9.05
C ARG A 60 7.44 3.25 -8.29
N LEU A 61 7.35 2.94 -6.99
CA LEU A 61 6.27 3.42 -6.12
C LEU A 61 6.29 4.94 -6.04
N ILE A 62 7.45 5.55 -5.80
CA ILE A 62 7.61 7.01 -5.80
C ILE A 62 7.15 7.60 -7.14
N SER A 63 7.63 7.06 -8.27
CA SER A 63 7.22 7.54 -9.60
C SER A 63 5.70 7.45 -9.82
N GLY A 64 5.06 6.36 -9.36
CA GLY A 64 3.61 6.20 -9.46
C GLY A 64 2.85 7.19 -8.57
N LEU A 65 3.32 7.42 -7.35
CA LEU A 65 2.70 8.37 -6.41
C LEU A 65 2.86 9.82 -6.89
N THR A 66 4.03 10.19 -7.41
CA THR A 66 4.25 11.51 -8.01
C THR A 66 3.27 11.75 -9.16
N LYS A 67 3.15 10.80 -10.09
CA LYS A 67 2.17 10.89 -11.19
C LYS A 67 0.75 11.04 -10.68
N PHE A 68 0.37 10.29 -9.64
CA PHE A 68 -0.97 10.38 -9.05
C PHE A 68 -1.24 11.77 -8.44
N ILE A 69 -0.27 12.36 -7.76
CA ILE A 69 -0.39 13.72 -7.19
C ILE A 69 -0.49 14.78 -8.28
N GLU A 70 0.22 14.59 -9.39
CA GLU A 70 0.29 15.55 -10.51
C GLU A 70 -0.86 15.40 -11.52
N MET A 71 -1.67 14.35 -11.43
CA MET A 71 -2.86 14.20 -12.27
C MET A 71 -3.92 15.22 -11.83
N GLU A 72 -4.19 16.21 -12.69
CA GLU A 72 -5.38 17.07 -12.57
C GLU A 72 -6.64 16.25 -12.93
N ASP A 73 -7.72 16.43 -12.16
CA ASP A 73 -9.02 15.76 -12.34
C ASP A 73 -9.70 16.08 -13.69
#